data_AF-A0A379GBH6-F1
#
_entry.id   AF-A0A379GBH6-F1
#
_cell.length_a   1.000
_cell.length_b   1.000
_cell.length_c   1.000
_cell.angle_alpha   90.00
_cell.angle_beta   90.00
_cell.angle_gamma   90.00
#
_symmetry.space_group_name_H-M   'P 1'
#
loop_
_entity.id
_entity.type
_entity.pdbx_description
1 polymer ?
#
loop_
_entity_poly.entity_id
_entity_poly.type
_entity_poly.pdbx_seq_one_letter_code
_entity_poly.pdbx_strand_id
1 'polypeptide(L)'
;MKNWKTLVIGLMITVGAATSTTTFAAQELNRVSAIVNNGVVLESDVNRMLQTVQMNAKNAGQEMPDEQVLRQQILERLVMDNIILQMAQQMQIDIPEAAVESTIQGIAAENNLTLEQLKKRLAADGIAYNDYRQDIRKEMMLAEVRNNEVRRRITILPQEVDSLAKQIESQASQSIDLNLSHILIPLSENPSPAEIEKAQQVVNRIKNQLKNGADFGKLAATYSADPQALNGGNMGWASIDELPTIFAKQLANAQKGEIVGHCNQVLVYTLLKSMIYVVLQKPFL
;
A
#
# COMPACT_ATOMS: atom_id res chain seq x y z
N MET A 1 10.85 -89.43 -51.89
CA MET A 1 10.09 -88.36 -51.22
C MET A 1 11.00 -87.15 -51.09
N LYS A 2 10.54 -85.98 -51.54
CA LYS A 2 11.33 -84.84 -52.05
C LYS A 2 10.84 -83.56 -51.34
N ASN A 3 11.76 -82.59 -51.12
CA ASN A 3 11.56 -81.12 -50.94
C ASN A 3 11.22 -80.63 -49.51
N TRP A 4 11.92 -79.68 -48.85
CA TRP A 4 12.32 -78.27 -49.14
C TRP A 4 11.20 -77.23 -48.82
N LYS A 5 11.59 -76.04 -48.26
CA LYS A 5 10.84 -74.74 -48.04
C LYS A 5 10.03 -74.76 -46.72
N THR A 6 10.13 -73.85 -45.74
CA THR A 6 10.14 -72.37 -45.67
C THR A 6 10.51 -71.94 -44.23
N LEU A 7 11.53 -71.13 -43.92
CA LEU A 7 11.57 -69.66 -43.83
C LEU A 7 10.27 -68.97 -43.35
N VAL A 8 10.20 -68.63 -42.06
CA VAL A 8 9.29 -67.59 -41.52
C VAL A 8 10.10 -66.63 -40.65
N ILE A 9 9.89 -65.36 -40.98
CA ILE A 9 10.47 -64.11 -40.51
C ILE A 9 10.32 -63.96 -38.99
N GLY A 10 11.45 -63.80 -38.29
CA GLY A 10 11.47 -63.33 -36.91
C GLY A 10 11.28 -61.81 -36.89
N LEU A 11 10.07 -61.38 -36.54
CA LEU A 11 9.70 -59.99 -36.31
C LEU A 11 10.46 -59.48 -35.08
N MET A 12 11.53 -58.71 -35.29
CA MET A 12 12.21 -57.96 -34.22
C MET A 12 11.27 -56.82 -33.79
N ILE A 13 10.50 -57.05 -32.73
CA ILE A 13 9.76 -55.99 -32.04
C ILE A 13 10.81 -55.16 -31.29
N THR A 14 11.32 -54.11 -31.92
CA THR A 14 12.02 -53.04 -31.23
C THR A 14 10.99 -52.30 -30.38
N VAL A 15 10.89 -52.67 -29.11
CA VAL A 15 10.21 -51.87 -28.08
C VAL A 15 11.00 -50.57 -27.95
N GLY A 16 10.59 -49.55 -28.70
CA GLY A 16 11.01 -48.17 -28.46
C GLY A 16 10.40 -47.72 -27.15
N ALA A 17 11.11 -47.94 -26.04
CA ALA A 17 10.79 -47.32 -24.78
C ALA A 17 11.01 -45.81 -24.95
N ALA A 18 9.96 -45.09 -25.31
CA ALA A 18 9.91 -43.64 -25.18
C ALA A 18 9.97 -43.33 -23.68
N THR A 19 11.19 -43.16 -23.16
CA THR A 19 11.41 -42.61 -21.83
C THR A 19 10.98 -41.15 -21.89
N SER A 20 9.75 -40.88 -21.49
CA SER A 20 9.30 -39.53 -21.17
C SER A 20 10.19 -39.02 -20.03
N THR A 21 11.24 -38.27 -20.37
CA THR A 21 11.97 -37.48 -19.39
C THR A 21 11.02 -36.40 -18.91
N THR A 22 10.38 -36.65 -17.76
CA THR A 22 9.71 -35.60 -17.01
C THR A 22 10.79 -34.64 -16.54
N THR A 23 11.02 -33.57 -17.30
CA THR A 23 11.70 -32.38 -16.80
C THR A 23 10.85 -31.83 -15.67
N PHE A 24 11.16 -32.23 -14.44
CA PHE A 24 10.76 -31.50 -13.25
C PHE A 24 11.40 -30.11 -13.38
N ALA A 25 10.59 -29.10 -13.68
CA ALA A 25 11.01 -27.72 -13.55
C ALA A 25 11.49 -27.54 -12.09
N ALA A 26 12.74 -27.14 -11.91
CA ALA A 26 13.29 -26.84 -10.60
C ALA A 26 12.37 -25.81 -9.93
N GLN A 27 11.68 -26.23 -8.87
CA GLN A 27 10.81 -25.35 -8.11
C GLN A 27 11.72 -24.32 -7.43
N GLU A 28 11.67 -23.08 -7.90
CA GLU A 28 12.48 -22.02 -7.32
C GLU A 28 12.20 -21.93 -5.82
N LEU A 29 13.24 -22.15 -5.02
CA LEU A 29 13.14 -22.04 -3.57
C LEU A 29 12.81 -20.57 -3.26
N ASN A 30 11.64 -20.32 -2.67
CA ASN A 30 11.24 -18.97 -2.26
C ASN A 30 12.32 -18.37 -1.36
N ARG A 31 12.92 -17.26 -1.82
CA ARG A 31 14.01 -16.58 -1.12
C ARG A 31 13.47 -15.64 -0.05
N VAL A 32 14.26 -15.44 1.00
CA VAL A 32 13.99 -14.42 2.02
C VAL A 32 14.53 -13.08 1.52
N SER A 33 13.66 -12.08 1.45
CA SER A 33 14.00 -10.70 1.04
C SER A 33 14.42 -9.87 2.25
N ALA A 34 13.73 -10.04 3.40
CA ALA A 34 14.11 -9.43 4.68
C ALA A 34 13.72 -10.32 5.87
N ILE A 35 14.47 -10.18 6.96
CA ILE A 35 14.15 -10.79 8.26
C ILE A 35 13.65 -9.67 9.18
N VAL A 36 12.50 -9.87 9.80
CA VAL A 36 11.80 -8.87 10.61
C VAL A 36 11.46 -9.47 11.96
N ASN A 37 12.24 -9.15 12.99
CA ASN A 37 12.14 -9.78 14.31
C ASN A 37 12.11 -11.32 14.20
N ASN A 38 10.96 -11.94 14.49
CA ASN A 38 10.76 -13.39 14.47
C ASN A 38 10.09 -13.89 13.17
N GLY A 39 9.88 -13.00 12.19
CA GLY A 39 9.25 -13.29 10.90
C GLY A 39 10.17 -13.00 9.71
N VAL A 40 9.70 -13.35 8.52
CA VAL A 40 10.41 -13.09 7.25
C VAL A 40 9.46 -12.49 6.23
N VAL A 41 9.99 -11.62 5.38
CA VAL A 41 9.33 -11.16 4.14
C VAL A 41 9.93 -11.95 2.99
N LEU A 42 9.10 -12.68 2.24
CA LEU A 42 9.55 -13.51 1.13
C LEU A 42 9.62 -12.71 -0.17
N GLU A 43 10.49 -13.14 -1.07
CA GLU A 43 10.59 -12.55 -2.41
C GLU A 43 9.28 -12.72 -3.21
N SER A 44 8.52 -13.79 -2.95
CA SER A 44 7.18 -13.99 -3.50
C SER A 44 6.19 -12.90 -3.07
N ASP A 45 6.32 -12.39 -1.84
CA ASP A 45 5.43 -11.36 -1.31
C ASP A 45 5.73 -10.01 -1.97
N VAL A 46 7.03 -9.69 -2.11
CA VAL A 46 7.51 -8.50 -2.82
C VAL A 46 7.03 -8.52 -4.27
N ASN A 47 7.21 -9.63 -4.98
CA ASN A 47 6.82 -9.75 -6.38
C ASN A 47 5.29 -9.67 -6.58
N ARG A 48 4.52 -10.29 -5.69
CA ARG A 48 3.05 -10.20 -5.75
C ARG A 48 2.58 -8.76 -5.54
N MET A 49 3.11 -8.08 -4.53
CA MET A 49 2.78 -6.68 -4.28
C MET A 49 3.20 -5.79 -5.46
N LEU A 50 4.38 -6.02 -6.04
CA LEU A 50 4.86 -5.30 -7.22
C LEU A 50 3.89 -5.41 -8.40
N GLN A 51 3.40 -6.62 -8.68
CA GLN A 51 2.41 -6.86 -9.73
C GLN A 51 1.10 -6.12 -9.45
N THR A 52 0.59 -6.20 -8.21
CA THR A 52 -0.63 -5.49 -7.81
C THR A 52 -0.49 -3.98 -7.99
N VAL A 53 0.62 -3.40 -7.51
CA VAL A 53 0.89 -1.97 -7.58
C VAL A 53 1.05 -1.50 -9.02
N GLN A 54 1.78 -2.25 -9.87
CA GLN A 54 1.91 -1.94 -11.30
C GLN A 54 0.57 -2.03 -12.05
N MET A 55 -0.26 -3.03 -11.74
CA MET A 55 -1.58 -3.19 -12.34
C MET A 55 -2.49 -2.02 -11.96
N ASN A 56 -2.55 -1.68 -10.68
CA ASN A 56 -3.35 -0.57 -10.19
C ASN A 56 -2.92 0.76 -10.79
N ALA A 57 -1.61 1.02 -10.87
CA ALA A 57 -1.09 2.23 -11.48
C ALA A 57 -1.41 2.32 -12.98
N LYS A 58 -1.29 1.21 -13.71
CA LYS A 58 -1.67 1.15 -15.14
C LYS A 58 -3.15 1.47 -15.34
N ASN A 59 -4.02 0.92 -14.49
CA ASN A 59 -5.46 1.17 -14.56
C ASN A 59 -5.82 2.61 -14.17
N ALA A 60 -5.08 3.22 -13.26
CA ALA A 60 -5.26 4.61 -12.83
C ALA A 60 -4.57 5.65 -13.74
N GLY A 61 -3.76 5.23 -14.71
CA GLY A 61 -2.93 6.14 -15.52
C GLY A 61 -1.81 6.82 -14.72
N GLN A 62 -1.42 6.23 -13.59
CA GLN A 62 -0.42 6.77 -12.66
C GLN A 62 1.00 6.45 -13.17
N GLU A 63 1.86 7.45 -13.24
CA GLU A 63 3.28 7.22 -13.50
C GLU A 63 3.96 6.58 -12.28
N MET A 64 4.79 5.58 -12.54
CA MET A 64 5.54 4.89 -11.49
C MET A 64 7.03 5.21 -11.56
N PRO A 65 7.74 5.17 -10.42
CA PRO A 65 9.20 5.22 -10.41
C PRO A 65 9.80 3.97 -11.05
N ASP A 66 11.14 3.97 -11.16
CA ASP A 66 11.89 2.79 -11.58
C ASP A 66 11.59 1.59 -10.67
N GLU A 67 11.64 0.38 -11.23
CA GLU A 67 11.31 -0.85 -10.52
C GLU A 67 12.17 -1.05 -9.26
N GLN A 68 13.44 -0.64 -9.27
CA GLN A 68 14.31 -0.78 -8.10
C GLN A 68 13.82 0.08 -6.92
N VAL A 69 13.41 1.32 -7.21
CA VAL A 69 12.82 2.24 -6.21
C VAL A 69 11.50 1.67 -5.71
N LEU A 70 10.67 1.19 -6.62
CA LEU A 70 9.36 0.62 -6.28
C LEU A 70 9.50 -0.63 -5.39
N ARG A 71 10.44 -1.52 -5.72
CA ARG A 71 10.78 -2.69 -4.91
C ARG A 71 11.22 -2.30 -3.50
N GLN A 72 12.02 -1.25 -3.35
CA GLN A 72 12.41 -0.76 -2.02
C GLN A 72 11.19 -0.28 -1.22
N GLN A 73 10.30 0.51 -1.83
CA GLN A 73 9.08 1.00 -1.17
C GLN A 73 8.14 -0.13 -0.77
N ILE A 74 7.99 -1.14 -1.62
CA ILE A 74 7.22 -2.34 -1.31
C ILE A 74 7.86 -3.12 -0.16
N LEU A 75 9.18 -3.27 -0.14
CA LEU A 75 9.87 -3.95 0.93
C LEU A 75 9.66 -3.22 2.27
N GLU A 76 9.81 -1.89 2.29
CA GLU A 76 9.55 -1.06 3.48
C GLU A 76 8.11 -1.23 3.97
N ARG A 77 7.14 -1.24 3.05
CA ARG A 77 5.74 -1.49 3.37
C ARG A 77 5.51 -2.88 3.97
N LEU A 78 6.04 -3.93 3.35
CA LEU A 78 5.87 -5.31 3.81
C LEU A 78 6.56 -5.56 5.15
N VAL A 79 7.71 -4.92 5.40
CA VAL A 79 8.38 -4.95 6.69
C VAL A 79 7.50 -4.32 7.76
N MET A 80 6.91 -3.16 7.49
CA MET A 80 6.00 -2.48 8.43
C MET A 80 4.76 -3.34 8.72
N ASP A 81 4.12 -3.87 7.68
CA ASP A 81 2.94 -4.74 7.83
C ASP A 81 3.30 -6.00 8.64
N ASN A 82 4.50 -6.56 8.45
CA ASN A 82 4.97 -7.70 9.23
C ASN A 82 5.15 -7.35 10.71
N ILE A 83 5.69 -6.18 11.04
CA ILE A 83 5.82 -5.69 12.43
C ILE A 83 4.45 -5.54 13.08
N ILE A 84 3.49 -4.93 12.39
CA ILE A 84 2.13 -4.70 12.92
C ILE A 84 1.38 -6.03 13.08
N LEU A 85 1.54 -6.98 12.15
CA LEU A 85 0.94 -8.32 12.28
C LEU A 85 1.52 -9.10 13.47
N GLN A 86 2.82 -9.01 13.73
CA GLN A 86 3.42 -9.60 14.93
C GLN A 86 2.85 -8.98 16.22
N MET A 87 2.63 -7.67 16.22
CA MET A 87 1.97 -6.99 17.34
C MET A 87 0.53 -7.48 17.53
N ALA A 88 -0.24 -7.67 16.45
CA ALA A 88 -1.58 -8.24 16.49
C ALA A 88 -1.59 -9.61 17.18
N GLN A 89 -0.63 -10.48 16.83
CA GLN A 89 -0.47 -11.80 17.42
C GLN A 89 -0.12 -11.73 18.91
N GLN A 90 0.78 -10.83 19.30
CA GLN A 90 1.14 -10.61 20.71
C GLN A 90 -0.04 -10.12 21.54
N MET A 91 -0.88 -9.26 20.95
CA MET A 91 -2.11 -8.75 21.56
C MET A 91 -3.26 -9.76 21.52
N GLN A 92 -3.07 -10.92 20.89
CA GLN A 92 -4.10 -11.95 20.68
C GLN A 92 -5.35 -11.38 19.98
N ILE A 93 -5.14 -10.44 19.05
CA ILE A 93 -6.21 -9.94 18.18
C ILE A 93 -6.52 -11.03 17.16
N ASP A 94 -7.77 -11.49 17.18
CA ASP A 94 -8.31 -12.43 16.19
C ASP A 94 -9.53 -11.82 15.51
N ILE A 95 -9.64 -12.02 14.20
CA ILE A 95 -10.76 -11.50 13.41
C ILE A 95 -11.71 -12.66 13.13
N PRO A 96 -12.93 -12.63 13.71
CA PRO A 96 -13.87 -13.73 13.56
C PRO A 96 -14.28 -13.90 12.11
N GLU A 97 -14.52 -15.15 11.71
CA GLU A 97 -14.85 -15.50 10.32
C GLU A 97 -16.04 -14.73 9.76
N ALA A 98 -17.07 -14.52 10.59
CA ALA A 98 -18.26 -13.76 10.20
C ALA A 98 -17.95 -12.30 9.82
N ALA A 99 -16.96 -11.68 10.48
CA ALA A 99 -16.54 -10.33 10.14
C ALA A 99 -15.82 -10.29 8.79
N VAL A 100 -14.93 -11.25 8.52
CA VAL A 100 -14.24 -11.36 7.23
C VAL A 100 -15.24 -11.52 6.09
N GLU A 101 -16.21 -12.43 6.23
CA GLU A 101 -17.23 -12.67 5.21
C GLU A 101 -18.13 -11.44 5.00
N SER A 102 -18.54 -10.75 6.07
CA SER A 102 -19.29 -9.51 5.97
C SER A 102 -18.51 -8.41 5.25
N THR A 103 -17.21 -8.28 5.51
CA THR A 103 -16.33 -7.32 4.82
C THR A 103 -16.22 -7.65 3.34
N ILE A 104 -16.03 -8.93 2.97
CA ILE A 104 -15.98 -9.36 1.57
C ILE A 104 -17.28 -9.08 0.83
N GLN A 105 -18.43 -9.29 1.48
CA GLN A 105 -19.72 -8.96 0.92
C GLN A 105 -19.87 -7.45 0.68
N GLY A 106 -19.38 -6.61 1.60
CA GLY A 106 -19.29 -5.17 1.42
C GLY A 106 -18.45 -4.78 0.20
N ILE A 107 -17.24 -5.34 0.08
CA ILE A 107 -16.35 -5.10 -1.06
C ILE A 107 -17.00 -5.51 -2.38
N ALA A 108 -17.69 -6.66 -2.41
CA ALA A 108 -18.43 -7.10 -3.59
C ALA A 108 -19.52 -6.07 -3.96
N ALA A 109 -20.32 -5.62 -2.99
CA ALA A 109 -21.39 -4.66 -3.21
C ALA A 109 -20.89 -3.30 -3.69
N GLU A 110 -19.79 -2.78 -3.12
CA GLU A 110 -19.13 -1.55 -3.56
C GLU A 110 -18.68 -1.62 -5.03
N ASN A 111 -18.30 -2.81 -5.50
CA ASN A 111 -17.93 -3.06 -6.88
C ASN A 111 -19.12 -3.47 -7.77
N ASN A 112 -20.35 -3.35 -7.27
CA ASN A 112 -21.59 -3.77 -7.95
C ASN A 112 -21.59 -5.26 -8.34
N LEU A 113 -20.95 -6.10 -7.53
CA LEU A 113 -20.85 -7.54 -7.71
C LEU A 113 -21.61 -8.29 -6.61
N THR A 114 -22.15 -9.44 -6.98
CA THR A 114 -22.51 -10.48 -6.01
C THR A 114 -21.27 -11.24 -5.54
N LEU A 115 -21.37 -11.90 -4.39
CA LEU A 115 -20.28 -12.75 -3.87
C LEU A 115 -19.84 -13.83 -4.88
N GLU A 116 -20.79 -14.45 -5.56
CA GLU A 116 -20.49 -15.48 -6.57
C GLU A 116 -19.81 -14.92 -7.81
N GLN A 117 -20.16 -13.69 -8.22
CA GLN A 117 -19.45 -12.99 -9.30
C GLN A 117 -18.03 -12.59 -8.87
N LEU A 118 -17.85 -12.14 -7.63
CA LEU A 118 -16.53 -11.83 -7.08
C LEU A 118 -15.64 -13.08 -7.08
N LYS A 119 -16.13 -14.22 -6.58
CA LYS A 119 -15.37 -15.49 -6.62
C LYS A 119 -14.97 -15.90 -8.03
N LYS A 120 -15.88 -15.77 -9.01
CA LYS A 120 -15.58 -16.05 -10.42
C LYS A 120 -14.51 -15.11 -10.98
N ARG A 121 -14.56 -13.83 -10.61
CA ARG A 121 -13.57 -12.83 -11.03
C ARG A 121 -12.19 -13.16 -10.45
N LEU A 122 -12.12 -13.44 -9.15
CA LEU A 122 -10.87 -13.84 -8.48
C LEU A 122 -10.27 -15.09 -9.13
N ALA A 123 -11.10 -16.10 -9.44
CA ALA A 123 -10.63 -17.29 -10.15
C ALA A 123 -10.10 -16.98 -11.56
N ALA A 124 -10.71 -16.04 -12.29
CA ALA A 124 -10.23 -15.59 -13.59
C ALA A 124 -8.89 -14.83 -13.50
N ASP A 125 -8.69 -14.10 -12.41
CA ASP A 125 -7.43 -13.41 -12.10
C ASP A 125 -6.39 -14.35 -11.43
N GLY A 126 -6.69 -15.66 -11.30
CA GLY A 126 -5.78 -16.67 -10.77
C GLY A 126 -5.64 -16.67 -9.24
N ILE A 127 -6.55 -16.01 -8.53
CA ILE A 127 -6.53 -15.86 -7.06
C ILE A 127 -7.50 -16.85 -6.44
N ALA A 128 -7.02 -17.70 -5.53
CA ALA A 128 -7.87 -18.60 -4.77
C ALA A 128 -8.72 -17.82 -3.75
N TYR A 129 -10.00 -18.14 -3.63
CA TYR A 129 -10.91 -17.45 -2.69
C TYR A 129 -10.43 -17.52 -1.24
N ASN A 130 -9.80 -18.63 -0.85
CA ASN A 130 -9.26 -18.77 0.50
C ASN A 130 -8.07 -17.81 0.74
N ASP A 131 -7.18 -17.64 -0.24
CA ASP A 131 -6.04 -16.73 -0.13
C ASP A 131 -6.53 -15.28 -0.02
N TYR A 132 -7.51 -14.91 -0.84
CA TYR A 132 -8.17 -13.61 -0.75
C TYR A 132 -8.78 -13.38 0.64
N ARG A 133 -9.49 -14.37 1.20
CA ARG A 133 -10.01 -14.32 2.58
C ARG A 133 -8.93 -14.12 3.63
N GLN A 134 -7.78 -14.77 3.47
CA GLN A 134 -6.65 -14.58 4.39
C GLN A 134 -6.04 -13.18 4.27
N ASP A 135 -5.97 -12.64 3.05
CA ASP A 135 -5.46 -11.29 2.84
C ASP A 135 -6.40 -10.24 3.43
N ILE A 136 -7.73 -10.38 3.26
CA ILE A 136 -8.72 -9.51 3.94
C ILE A 136 -8.59 -9.61 5.45
N ARG A 137 -8.44 -10.82 6.02
CA ARG A 137 -8.21 -10.99 7.46
C ARG A 137 -6.96 -10.24 7.92
N LYS A 138 -5.84 -10.34 7.19
CA LYS A 138 -4.61 -9.61 7.53
C LYS A 138 -4.84 -8.10 7.52
N GLU A 139 -5.50 -7.56 6.49
CA GLU A 139 -5.82 -6.13 6.42
C GLU A 139 -6.69 -5.66 7.59
N MET A 140 -7.68 -6.47 7.99
CA MET A 140 -8.51 -6.19 9.16
C MET A 140 -7.69 -6.21 10.46
N MET A 141 -6.78 -7.17 10.64
CA MET A 141 -5.88 -7.21 11.81
C MET A 141 -4.97 -5.99 11.86
N LEU A 142 -4.37 -5.61 10.72
CA LEU A 142 -3.52 -4.42 10.60
C LEU A 142 -4.29 -3.15 10.97
N ALA A 143 -5.52 -3.00 10.46
CA ALA A 143 -6.38 -1.87 10.76
C ALA A 143 -6.75 -1.81 12.25
N GLU A 144 -7.10 -2.94 12.86
CA GLU A 144 -7.49 -3.02 14.26
C GLU A 144 -6.33 -2.62 15.19
N VAL A 145 -5.13 -3.16 14.97
CA VAL A 145 -3.94 -2.78 15.74
C VAL A 145 -3.64 -1.30 15.60
N ARG A 146 -3.64 -0.79 14.36
CA ARG A 146 -3.35 0.63 14.09
C ARG A 146 -4.33 1.53 14.82
N ASN A 147 -5.63 1.23 14.74
CA ASN A 147 -6.66 2.02 15.40
C ASN A 147 -6.54 1.98 16.93
N ASN A 148 -6.26 0.82 17.50
CA ASN A 148 -6.12 0.65 18.96
C ASN A 148 -4.89 1.40 19.48
N GLU A 149 -3.73 1.23 18.84
CA GLU A 149 -2.49 1.88 19.26
C GLU A 149 -2.50 3.40 19.06
N VAL A 150 -3.15 3.90 18.02
CA VAL A 150 -3.36 5.35 17.84
C VAL A 150 -4.29 5.89 18.93
N ARG A 151 -5.45 5.26 19.18
CA ARG A 151 -6.41 5.71 20.19
C ARG A 151 -5.81 5.75 21.60
N ARG A 152 -4.98 4.77 21.97
CA ARG A 152 -4.31 4.71 23.28
C ARG A 152 -3.34 5.86 23.53
N ARG A 153 -2.77 6.44 22.47
CA ARG A 153 -1.75 7.51 22.56
C ARG A 153 -2.33 8.92 22.47
N ILE A 154 -3.60 9.07 22.09
CA ILE A 154 -4.27 10.37 22.03
C ILE A 154 -4.71 10.76 23.44
N THR A 155 -4.18 11.88 23.94
CA THR A 155 -4.66 12.52 25.18
C THR A 155 -5.32 13.83 24.80
N ILE A 156 -6.53 14.08 25.31
CA ILE A 156 -7.28 15.32 25.07
C ILE A 156 -7.41 16.04 26.41
N LEU A 157 -6.89 17.26 26.51
CA LEU A 157 -7.03 18.07 27.71
C LEU A 157 -8.38 18.81 27.68
N PRO A 158 -9.12 18.88 28.81
CA PRO A 158 -10.40 19.60 28.84
C PRO A 158 -10.30 21.06 28.38
N GLN A 159 -9.19 21.73 28.72
CA GLN A 159 -8.92 23.11 28.30
C GLN A 159 -8.76 23.26 26.78
N GLU A 160 -8.26 22.23 26.09
CA GLU A 160 -8.16 22.22 24.62
C GLU A 160 -9.54 22.16 23.98
N VAL A 161 -10.45 21.37 24.56
CA VAL A 161 -11.85 21.27 24.10
C VAL A 161 -12.55 22.61 24.25
N ASP A 162 -12.46 23.24 25.42
CA ASP A 162 -13.11 24.53 25.69
C ASP A 162 -12.55 25.66 24.80
N SER A 163 -11.23 25.65 24.58
CA SER A 163 -10.56 26.64 23.73
C SER A 163 -10.94 26.46 22.26
N LEU A 164 -10.97 25.20 21.77
CA LEU A 164 -11.37 24.89 20.42
C LEU A 164 -12.86 25.19 20.18
N ALA A 165 -13.75 24.88 21.12
CA ALA A 165 -15.19 25.17 21.01
C ALA A 165 -15.45 26.67 20.81
N LYS A 166 -14.80 27.53 21.61
CA LYS A 166 -14.88 29.00 21.45
C LYS A 166 -14.31 29.47 20.11
N GLN A 167 -13.25 28.82 19.64
CA GLN A 167 -12.66 29.16 18.34
C GLN A 167 -13.62 28.80 17.19
N ILE A 168 -14.24 27.63 17.22
CA ILE A 168 -15.22 27.18 16.22
C ILE A 168 -16.44 28.12 16.20
N GLU A 169 -16.97 28.52 17.35
CA GLU A 169 -18.08 29.49 17.44
C GLU A 169 -17.75 30.84 16.76
N SER A 170 -16.47 31.22 16.69
CA SER A 170 -16.00 32.46 16.07
C SER A 170 -15.63 32.33 14.57
N GLN A 171 -15.52 31.11 14.03
CA GLN A 171 -15.22 30.88 12.62
C GLN A 171 -16.51 30.54 11.85
N ALA A 172 -16.86 31.36 10.85
CA ALA A 172 -17.85 30.98 9.86
C ALA A 172 -17.31 29.79 9.06
N SER A 173 -17.96 28.63 9.14
CA SER A 173 -17.59 27.43 8.39
C SER A 173 -17.61 27.74 6.88
N GLN A 174 -16.47 27.54 6.23
CA GLN A 174 -16.41 27.50 4.77
C GLN A 174 -16.41 26.04 4.37
N SER A 175 -17.54 25.56 3.88
CA SER A 175 -17.70 24.19 3.35
C SER A 175 -16.98 24.08 2.01
N ILE A 176 -15.64 23.97 2.04
CA ILE A 176 -14.81 23.77 0.86
C ILE A 176 -14.33 22.33 0.86
N ASP A 177 -14.77 21.56 -0.13
CA ASP A 177 -14.26 20.21 -0.37
C ASP A 177 -13.05 20.27 -1.30
N LEU A 178 -11.98 19.57 -0.92
CA LEU A 178 -10.70 19.55 -1.62
C LEU A 178 -10.30 18.11 -1.93
N ASN A 179 -9.87 17.84 -3.16
CA ASN A 179 -9.24 16.56 -3.52
C ASN A 179 -7.72 16.69 -3.43
N LEU A 180 -7.11 15.93 -2.52
CA LEU A 180 -5.73 16.14 -2.10
C LEU A 180 -4.84 14.93 -2.38
N SER A 181 -3.57 15.20 -2.70
CA SER A 181 -2.49 14.20 -2.66
C SER A 181 -1.38 14.64 -1.72
N HIS A 182 -0.72 13.68 -1.07
CA HIS A 182 0.21 13.89 0.01
C HIS A 182 1.55 13.16 -0.12
N ILE A 183 2.64 13.88 0.18
CA ILE A 183 3.99 13.30 0.37
C ILE A 183 4.47 13.59 1.79
N LEU A 184 4.75 12.51 2.52
CA LEU A 184 5.26 12.51 3.89
C LEU A 184 6.75 12.21 3.90
N ILE A 185 7.60 13.16 4.31
CA ILE A 185 9.00 12.86 4.64
C ILE A 185 9.11 12.63 6.15
N PRO A 186 9.41 11.40 6.60
CA PRO A 186 9.39 11.06 8.01
C PRO A 186 10.61 11.65 8.73
N LEU A 187 10.41 12.04 9.99
CA LEU A 187 11.47 12.35 10.93
C LEU A 187 11.25 11.54 12.21
N SER A 188 12.34 11.16 12.87
CA SER A 188 12.30 10.56 14.20
C SER A 188 11.70 11.55 15.21
N GLU A 189 11.25 11.03 16.37
CA GLU A 189 10.64 11.85 17.42
C GLU A 189 11.57 12.97 17.92
N ASN A 190 12.87 12.67 18.01
CA ASN A 190 13.92 13.61 18.41
C ASN A 190 15.00 13.64 17.31
N PRO A 191 14.74 14.32 16.19
CA PRO A 191 15.61 14.21 15.03
C PRO A 191 16.89 15.01 15.24
N SER A 192 18.00 14.42 14.83
CA SER A 192 19.28 15.11 14.83
C SER A 192 19.31 16.24 13.80
N PRO A 193 20.16 17.28 13.96
CA PRO A 193 20.33 18.31 12.93
C PRO A 193 20.65 17.73 11.54
N ALA A 194 21.45 16.67 11.49
CA ALA A 194 21.79 15.97 10.25
C ALA A 194 20.59 15.26 9.60
N GLU A 195 19.67 14.73 10.41
CA GLU A 195 18.44 14.11 9.92
C GLU A 195 17.49 15.15 9.32
N ILE A 196 17.32 16.28 10.02
CA ILE A 196 16.54 17.43 9.53
C ILE A 196 17.11 17.93 8.21
N GLU A 197 18.44 18.07 8.12
CA GLU A 197 19.10 18.52 6.89
C GLU A 197 18.85 17.55 5.73
N LYS A 198 18.96 16.24 5.96
CA LYS A 198 18.64 15.22 4.95
C LYS A 198 17.19 15.30 4.49
N ALA A 199 16.24 15.42 5.42
CA ALA A 199 14.82 15.57 5.08
C ALA A 199 14.57 16.85 4.26
N GLN A 200 15.21 17.96 4.64
CA GLN A 200 15.13 19.22 3.90
C GLN A 200 15.70 19.09 2.48
N GLN A 201 16.80 18.36 2.30
CA GLN A 201 17.39 18.10 0.99
C GLN A 201 16.45 17.29 0.09
N VAL A 202 15.82 16.24 0.63
CA VAL A 202 14.81 15.44 -0.09
C VAL A 202 13.63 16.33 -0.49
N VAL A 203 13.14 17.13 0.44
CA VAL A 203 12.05 18.06 0.18
C VAL A 203 12.40 19.10 -0.89
N ASN A 204 13.60 19.68 -0.85
CA ASN A 204 14.04 20.63 -1.87
C ASN A 204 14.15 19.96 -3.25
N ARG A 205 14.56 18.69 -3.30
CA ARG A 205 14.57 17.90 -4.54
C ARG A 205 13.17 17.71 -5.10
N ILE A 206 12.21 17.28 -4.27
CA ILE A 206 10.81 17.10 -4.66
C ILE A 206 10.25 18.42 -5.20
N LYS A 207 10.43 19.53 -4.47
CA LYS A 207 10.01 20.87 -4.91
C LYS A 207 10.57 21.25 -6.27
N ASN A 208 11.87 21.02 -6.50
CA ASN A 208 12.50 21.32 -7.77
C ASN A 208 11.97 20.44 -8.90
N GLN A 209 11.75 19.15 -8.66
CA GLN A 209 11.17 18.24 -9.65
C GLN A 209 9.74 18.64 -10.00
N LEU A 210 8.90 18.98 -9.01
CA LEU A 210 7.54 19.46 -9.23
C LEU A 210 7.51 20.77 -10.03
N LYS A 211 8.39 21.73 -9.71
CA LYS A 211 8.53 22.98 -10.49
C LYS A 211 8.90 22.72 -11.95
N ASN A 212 9.64 21.64 -12.21
CA ASN A 212 10.03 21.22 -13.54
C ASN A 212 8.97 20.32 -14.22
N GLY A 213 7.77 20.18 -13.65
CA GLY A 213 6.65 19.44 -14.24
C GLY A 213 6.65 17.94 -13.98
N ALA A 214 7.41 17.43 -13.00
CA ALA A 214 7.33 16.03 -12.62
C ALA A 214 5.93 15.68 -12.04
N ASP A 215 5.47 14.46 -12.31
CA ASP A 215 4.21 13.95 -11.76
C ASP A 215 4.28 13.83 -10.22
N PHE A 216 3.24 14.30 -9.53
CA PHE A 216 3.19 14.29 -8.07
C PHE A 216 3.06 12.87 -7.53
N GLY A 217 2.19 12.05 -8.12
CA GLY A 217 1.97 10.69 -7.65
C GLY A 217 3.22 9.82 -7.79
N LYS A 218 4.01 10.03 -8.84
CA LYS A 218 5.31 9.38 -9.02
C LYS A 218 6.28 9.76 -7.91
N LEU A 219 6.35 11.04 -7.57
CA LEU A 219 7.19 11.52 -6.47
C LEU A 219 6.70 11.00 -5.11
N ALA A 220 5.39 10.86 -4.93
CA ALA A 220 4.82 10.21 -3.74
C ALA A 220 5.25 8.75 -3.64
N ALA A 221 5.10 7.98 -4.72
CA ALA A 221 5.55 6.60 -4.79
C ALA A 221 7.08 6.43 -4.71
N THR A 222 7.85 7.52 -4.88
CA THR A 222 9.31 7.50 -4.77
C THR A 222 9.81 7.82 -3.37
N TYR A 223 9.19 8.81 -2.71
CA TYR A 223 9.77 9.46 -1.53
C TYR A 223 8.87 9.46 -0.30
N SER A 224 7.56 9.23 -0.45
CA SER A 224 6.62 9.34 0.65
C SER A 224 6.66 8.11 1.54
N ALA A 225 6.69 8.32 2.86
CA ALA A 225 6.50 7.26 3.84
C ALA A 225 5.02 7.11 4.28
N ASP A 226 4.10 7.80 3.61
CA ASP A 226 2.65 7.71 3.85
C ASP A 226 2.11 6.32 3.43
N PRO A 227 1.13 5.74 4.14
CA PRO A 227 0.41 4.53 3.68
C PRO A 227 -0.12 4.57 2.23
N GLN A 228 -0.45 5.74 1.70
CA GLN A 228 -0.93 6.03 0.35
C GLN A 228 0.20 6.32 -0.66
N ALA A 229 1.47 6.25 -0.28
CA ALA A 229 2.61 6.54 -1.16
C ALA A 229 2.53 5.79 -2.49
N LEU A 230 2.28 4.47 -2.45
CA LEU A 230 2.17 3.62 -3.63
C LEU A 230 0.90 3.88 -4.47
N ASN A 231 -0.08 4.60 -3.91
CA ASN A 231 -1.30 5.06 -4.58
C ASN A 231 -1.19 6.53 -5.01
N GLY A 232 0.03 7.02 -5.27
CA GLY A 232 0.28 8.40 -5.67
C GLY A 232 0.10 9.44 -4.55
N GLY A 233 0.05 8.99 -3.29
CA GLY A 233 -0.25 9.84 -2.15
C GLY A 233 -1.70 10.30 -2.11
N ASN A 234 -2.61 9.70 -2.88
CA ASN A 234 -3.97 10.18 -3.00
C ASN A 234 -4.75 10.02 -1.68
N MET A 235 -5.30 11.13 -1.18
CA MET A 235 -6.14 11.17 0.03
C MET A 235 -7.64 11.22 -0.32
N GLY A 236 -7.99 11.51 -1.58
CA GLY A 236 -9.36 11.70 -2.02
C GLY A 236 -9.95 13.05 -1.61
N TRP A 237 -11.28 13.13 -1.66
CA TRP A 237 -12.04 14.31 -1.27
C TRP A 237 -12.17 14.39 0.26
N ALA A 238 -11.81 15.54 0.81
CA ALA A 238 -11.99 15.86 2.22
C ALA A 238 -12.48 17.31 2.37
N SER A 239 -13.30 17.57 3.38
CA SER A 239 -13.67 18.94 3.73
C SER A 239 -12.46 19.64 4.34
N ILE A 240 -12.28 20.93 4.05
CA ILE A 240 -11.19 21.73 4.63
C ILE A 240 -11.22 21.75 6.17
N ASP A 241 -12.41 21.60 6.75
CA ASP A 241 -12.63 21.56 8.21
C ASP A 241 -12.18 20.22 8.83
N GLU A 242 -12.03 19.16 8.03
CA GLU A 242 -11.52 17.85 8.46
C GLU A 242 -9.98 17.81 8.46
N LEU A 243 -9.32 18.82 7.90
CA LEU A 243 -7.88 18.90 7.81
C LEU A 243 -7.26 19.53 9.06
N PRO A 244 -6.03 19.13 9.44
CA PRO A 244 -5.29 19.83 10.49
C PRO A 244 -5.21 21.33 10.19
N THR A 245 -5.43 22.16 11.20
CA THR A 245 -5.52 23.63 11.06
C THR A 245 -4.28 24.26 10.43
N ILE A 246 -3.12 23.61 10.57
CA ILE A 246 -1.85 23.98 9.92
C ILE A 246 -1.94 23.95 8.39
N PHE A 247 -2.76 23.07 7.82
CA PHE A 247 -3.02 22.97 6.37
C PHE A 247 -4.24 23.79 5.97
N ALA A 248 -5.33 23.72 6.74
CA ALA A 248 -6.58 24.40 6.40
C ALA A 248 -6.37 25.89 6.09
N LYS A 249 -5.54 26.61 6.88
CA LYS A 249 -5.24 28.03 6.65
C LYS A 249 -4.51 28.30 5.33
N GLN A 250 -3.61 27.41 4.94
CA GLN A 250 -2.83 27.54 3.70
C GLN A 250 -3.67 27.13 2.48
N LEU A 251 -4.52 26.10 2.65
CA LEU A 251 -5.35 25.55 1.58
C LEU A 251 -6.60 26.38 1.29
N ALA A 252 -7.10 27.17 2.24
CA ALA A 252 -8.32 27.98 2.07
C ALA A 252 -8.22 28.96 0.89
N ASN A 253 -7.01 29.42 0.58
CA ASN A 253 -6.74 30.34 -0.53
C ASN A 253 -5.95 29.69 -1.67
N ALA A 254 -5.68 28.38 -1.59
CA ALA A 254 -4.85 27.69 -2.55
C ALA A 254 -5.61 27.47 -3.86
N GLN A 255 -4.92 27.69 -4.98
CA GLN A 255 -5.47 27.44 -6.30
C GLN A 255 -5.31 25.97 -6.70
N LYS A 256 -6.18 25.53 -7.60
CA LYS A 256 -6.12 24.19 -8.19
C LYS A 256 -4.74 23.91 -8.82
N GLY A 257 -4.06 22.87 -8.36
CA GLY A 257 -2.69 22.51 -8.76
C GLY A 257 -1.57 23.23 -7.99
N GLU A 258 -1.92 24.08 -7.02
CA GLU A 258 -0.94 24.71 -6.13
C GLU A 258 -0.34 23.66 -5.19
N ILE A 259 0.97 23.80 -4.93
CA ILE A 259 1.73 22.93 -4.04
C ILE A 259 1.93 23.67 -2.72
N VAL A 260 1.22 23.22 -1.69
CA VAL A 260 1.38 23.74 -0.34
C VAL A 260 2.39 22.88 0.40
N GLY A 261 3.45 23.50 0.93
CA GLY A 261 4.45 22.80 1.74
C GLY A 261 4.45 23.33 3.17
N HIS A 262 4.30 22.44 4.14
CA HIS A 262 4.48 22.77 5.55
C HIS A 262 5.67 21.97 6.12
N CYS A 263 6.45 22.62 6.98
CA CYS A 263 7.50 21.97 7.78
C CYS A 263 7.12 22.10 9.25
N ASN A 264 6.61 21.02 9.85
CA ASN A 264 6.35 21.01 11.28
C ASN A 264 7.68 21.03 12.08
N GLN A 265 7.92 22.10 12.83
CA GLN A 265 8.75 22.08 14.04
C GLN A 265 7.83 22.35 15.23
N VAL A 266 7.25 21.31 15.82
CA VAL A 266 6.51 21.47 17.09
C VAL A 266 7.14 20.56 18.15
N LEU A 267 7.76 21.22 19.13
CA LEU A 267 8.00 20.70 20.48
C LEU A 267 6.64 20.74 21.20
N VAL A 268 6.13 19.57 21.63
CA VAL A 268 5.47 19.28 22.92
C VAL A 268 4.68 17.96 22.79
N TYR A 269 4.97 17.04 23.70
CA TYR A 269 4.34 15.75 24.01
C TYR A 269 3.35 15.14 22.99
N THR A 270 3.87 14.16 22.25
CA THR A 270 3.16 13.08 21.52
C THR A 270 2.71 13.43 20.09
N LEU A 271 3.31 12.69 19.14
CA LEU A 271 2.87 12.36 17.77
C LEU A 271 3.30 13.25 16.58
N LEU A 272 4.09 12.58 15.72
CA LEU A 272 4.33 12.74 14.27
C LEU A 272 4.86 14.09 13.76
N LYS A 273 6.16 14.08 13.45
CA LYS A 273 6.87 15.11 12.71
C LYS A 273 6.98 14.70 11.24
N SER A 274 6.46 15.53 10.34
CA SER A 274 6.58 15.31 8.91
C SER A 274 6.54 16.60 8.12
N MET A 275 7.20 16.58 6.96
CA MET A 275 6.98 17.57 5.91
C MET A 275 5.88 17.03 5.00
N ILE A 276 4.79 17.78 4.90
CA ILE A 276 3.57 17.42 4.18
C ILE A 276 3.45 18.35 2.98
N TYR A 277 3.36 17.77 1.78
CA TYR A 277 2.95 18.46 0.58
C TYR A 277 1.52 18.14 0.24
N VAL A 278 0.67 19.13 0.05
CA VAL A 278 -0.70 18.93 -0.43
C VAL A 278 -0.82 19.51 -1.83
N VAL A 279 -1.28 18.71 -2.80
CA VAL A 279 -1.64 19.18 -4.15
C VAL A 279 -3.10 18.94 -4.43
N LEU A 280 -3.77 20.00 -4.91
CA LEU A 280 -5.14 19.96 -5.38
C LEU A 280 -5.25 19.30 -6.76
N GLN A 281 -5.88 18.13 -6.87
CA GLN A 281 -6.06 17.44 -8.15
C GLN A 281 -7.24 18.00 -8.97
N LYS A 282 -7.10 18.05 -10.30
CA LYS A 282 -8.14 18.52 -11.24
C LYS A 282 -9.12 17.39 -11.63
N PRO A 283 -10.43 17.67 -11.83
CA PRO A 283 -11.25 16.82 -12.70
C PRO A 283 -10.79 17.00 -14.15
N PHE A 284 -10.80 15.90 -14.91
CA PHE A 284 -10.80 15.93 -16.37
C PHE A 284 -12.09 16.64 -16.85
N LEU A 285 -11.95 17.49 -17.87
CA LEU A 285 -13.06 17.87 -18.75
C LEU A 285 -13.19 16.80 -19.84
#